data_AF-A0A7G8GPW3-F1
#
_entry.id   AF-A0A7G8GPW3-F1
#
_cell.length_a   1.000
_cell.length_b   1.000
_cell.length_c   1.000
_cell.angle_alpha   90.00
_cell.angle_beta   90.00
_cell.angle_gamma   90.00
#
_symmetry.space_group_name_H-M   'P 1'
#
loop_
_entity.id
_entity.type
_entity.pdbx_description
1 polymer ?
#
loop_
_entity_poly.entity_id
_entity_poly.type
_entity_poly.pdbx_seq_one_letter_code
_entity_poly.pdbx_strand_id
1 'polypeptide(L)'
;MTAMQGCANQAKETPSHEAALGDTLVVVGDAEIRLTQTFKPGQPNGLFDGGISVTTNGNVTLQAEVNAVCSMPDLPNWPQYDNIYGRRLSEGETPGVEGGKTDWQLLLYFDGETKEKGREPAPAWAPRLAQNLCRKGDFQDK
;
A
#
# COMPACT_ATOMS: atom_id res chain seq x y z
N MET A 1 -8.87 30.79 27.60
CA MET A 1 -9.14 29.44 27.08
C MET A 1 -7.93 29.03 26.26
N THR A 2 -7.05 28.22 26.85
CA THR A 2 -5.82 27.77 26.21
C THR A 2 -6.16 26.56 25.35
N ALA A 3 -6.10 26.72 24.03
CA ALA A 3 -6.24 25.61 23.09
C ALA A 3 -5.00 24.71 23.25
N MET A 4 -5.17 23.53 23.83
CA MET A 4 -4.20 22.45 23.70
C MET A 4 -4.33 21.90 22.28
N GLN A 5 -3.55 22.45 21.34
CA GLN A 5 -3.22 21.74 20.12
C GLN A 5 -2.35 20.56 20.54
N GLY A 6 -2.99 19.42 20.78
CA GLY A 6 -2.27 18.15 20.87
C GLY A 6 -1.62 17.91 19.53
N CYS A 7 -0.29 17.98 19.47
CA CYS A 7 0.47 17.34 18.41
C CYS A 7 0.10 15.86 18.49
N ALA A 8 -0.80 15.39 17.64
CA ALA A 8 -0.95 13.97 17.41
C ALA A 8 0.42 13.51 16.89
N ASN A 9 1.17 12.77 17.71
CA ASN A 9 2.35 12.07 17.24
C ASN A 9 1.86 11.10 16.16
N GLN A 10 2.00 11.48 14.89
CA GLN A 10 1.71 10.60 13.78
C GLN A 10 2.55 9.34 13.94
N ALA A 11 1.92 8.18 13.68
CA ALA A 11 2.63 6.91 13.69
C ALA A 11 3.86 6.99 12.77
N LYS A 12 4.97 6.42 13.23
CA LYS A 12 6.20 6.37 12.44
C LYS A 12 5.98 5.41 11.25
N GLU A 13 6.09 5.92 10.04
CA GLU A 13 6.12 5.10 8.83
C GLU A 13 7.41 4.25 8.78
N THR A 14 7.27 3.01 8.31
CA THR A 14 8.35 2.03 8.21
C THR A 14 8.46 1.53 6.77
N PRO A 15 9.66 1.51 6.17
CA PRO A 15 9.87 0.92 4.86
C PRO A 15 9.43 -0.54 4.81
N SER A 16 8.70 -0.94 3.76
CA SER A 16 8.16 -2.30 3.64
C SER A 16 9.21 -3.42 3.75
N HIS A 17 10.45 -3.16 3.36
CA HIS A 17 11.55 -4.13 3.43
C HIS A 17 12.18 -4.24 4.84
N GLU A 18 11.86 -3.33 5.74
CA GLU A 18 12.29 -3.34 7.15
C GLU A 18 11.13 -3.62 8.12
N ALA A 19 9.88 -3.57 7.63
CA ALA A 19 8.67 -3.66 8.44
C ALA A 19 8.44 -5.07 9.01
N ALA A 20 8.15 -5.11 10.30
CA ALA A 20 7.58 -6.26 11.00
C ALA A 20 6.05 -6.22 10.98
N LEU A 21 5.42 -7.35 11.33
CA LEU A 21 3.97 -7.39 11.50
C LEU A 21 3.53 -6.40 12.59
N GLY A 22 2.53 -5.59 12.28
CA GLY A 22 2.02 -4.52 13.14
C GLY A 22 2.63 -3.14 12.85
N ASP A 23 3.74 -3.06 12.13
CA ASP A 23 4.36 -1.78 11.78
C ASP A 23 3.48 -0.99 10.82
N THR A 24 3.53 0.33 10.96
CA THR A 24 2.84 1.26 10.05
C THR A 24 3.67 1.43 8.79
N LEU A 25 3.12 1.03 7.64
CA LEU A 25 3.76 1.22 6.35
C LEU A 25 3.60 2.67 5.90
N VAL A 26 2.38 3.19 5.92
CA VAL A 26 2.07 4.56 5.50
C VAL A 26 0.94 5.17 6.33
N VAL A 27 0.96 6.49 6.46
CA VAL A 27 -0.04 7.34 7.10
C VAL A 27 -0.59 8.30 6.05
N VAL A 28 -1.91 8.33 5.87
CA VAL A 28 -2.60 9.23 4.93
C VAL A 28 -3.77 9.89 5.63
N GLY A 29 -3.62 11.17 5.99
CA GLY A 29 -4.63 11.88 6.79
C GLY A 29 -4.76 11.25 8.18
N ASP A 30 -5.94 10.73 8.49
CA ASP A 30 -6.27 10.00 9.72
C ASP A 30 -6.21 8.47 9.59
N ALA A 31 -5.81 7.97 8.41
CA ALA A 31 -5.67 6.55 8.14
C ALA A 31 -4.23 6.07 8.34
N GLU A 32 -4.05 5.02 9.14
CA GLU A 32 -2.80 4.28 9.29
C GLU A 32 -2.92 2.92 8.60
N ILE A 33 -1.97 2.62 7.71
CA ILE A 33 -1.93 1.38 6.97
C ILE A 33 -0.84 0.51 7.59
N ARG A 34 -1.25 -0.57 8.26
CA ARG A 34 -0.34 -1.44 9.02
C ARG A 34 -0.18 -2.79 8.36
N LEU A 35 1.03 -3.34 8.44
CA LEU A 35 1.34 -4.66 7.90
C LEU A 35 0.71 -5.76 8.77
N THR A 36 -0.13 -6.61 8.19
CA THR A 36 -0.72 -7.78 8.88
C THR A 36 -0.18 -9.10 8.35
N GLN A 37 0.34 -9.12 7.12
CA GLN A 37 1.06 -10.25 6.55
C GLN A 37 2.17 -9.76 5.63
N THR A 38 3.36 -10.33 5.78
CA THR A 38 4.54 -9.98 4.96
C THR A 38 4.31 -10.28 3.49
N PHE A 39 4.73 -9.37 2.62
CA PHE A 39 4.71 -9.59 1.18
C PHE A 39 5.69 -10.69 0.78
N LYS A 40 5.26 -11.56 -0.14
CA LYS A 40 6.10 -12.56 -0.78
C LYS A 40 6.78 -11.94 -2.00
N PRO A 41 8.11 -12.01 -2.12
CA PRO A 41 8.78 -11.57 -3.33
C PRO A 41 8.38 -12.48 -4.49
N GLY A 42 8.12 -11.89 -5.66
CA GLY A 42 7.83 -12.64 -6.88
C GLY A 42 8.46 -12.01 -8.11
N GLN A 43 8.33 -12.72 -9.23
CA GLN A 43 8.95 -12.33 -10.48
C GLN A 43 7.89 -11.98 -11.55
N PRO A 44 8.09 -10.89 -12.31
CA PRO A 44 9.26 -10.02 -12.27
C PRO A 44 9.01 -8.77 -11.38
N ASN A 45 9.96 -8.45 -10.48
CA ASN A 45 9.95 -7.33 -9.49
C ASN A 45 8.61 -7.08 -8.77
N GLY A 46 8.00 -8.14 -8.25
CA GLY A 46 6.71 -8.07 -7.57
C GLY A 46 6.76 -8.36 -6.08
N LEU A 47 5.78 -7.82 -5.36
CA LEU A 47 5.46 -8.08 -3.96
C LEU A 47 4.01 -8.56 -3.91
N PHE A 48 3.79 -9.79 -3.47
CA PHE A 48 2.50 -10.47 -3.55
C PHE A 48 1.99 -10.93 -2.19
N ASP A 49 0.68 -11.19 -2.10
CA ASP A 49 0.00 -11.75 -0.92
C ASP A 49 0.25 -10.96 0.38
N GLY A 50 0.48 -9.64 0.27
CA GLY A 50 0.68 -8.79 1.44
C GLY A 50 -0.64 -8.49 2.11
N GLY A 51 -0.70 -8.64 3.42
CA GLY A 51 -1.87 -8.28 4.22
C GLY A 51 -1.67 -6.92 4.84
N ILE A 52 -2.71 -6.08 4.77
CA ILE A 52 -2.76 -4.81 5.51
C ILE A 52 -4.04 -4.69 6.32
N SER A 53 -3.98 -3.88 7.37
CA SER A 53 -5.15 -3.26 7.98
C SER A 53 -5.10 -1.75 7.80
N VAL A 54 -6.26 -1.16 7.56
CA VAL A 54 -6.45 0.30 7.59
C VAL A 54 -7.12 0.64 8.90
N THR A 55 -6.46 1.46 9.69
CA THR A 55 -6.96 1.97 10.97
C THR A 55 -7.29 3.44 10.83
N THR A 56 -8.52 3.83 11.14
CA THR A 56 -8.97 5.23 11.11
C THR A 56 -9.48 5.58 12.49
N ASN A 57 -8.96 6.64 13.12
CA ASN A 57 -9.33 7.05 14.47
C ASN A 57 -9.25 5.89 15.50
N GLY A 58 -8.20 5.07 15.39
CA GLY A 58 -7.94 3.93 16.28
C GLY A 58 -8.78 2.68 16.03
N ASN A 59 -9.68 2.68 15.05
CA ASN A 59 -10.51 1.53 14.70
C ASN A 59 -10.09 0.92 13.36
N VAL A 60 -9.97 -0.40 13.28
CA VAL A 60 -9.74 -1.09 12.01
C VAL A 60 -11.00 -0.96 11.15
N THR A 61 -10.89 -0.27 10.02
CA THR A 61 -11.99 -0.02 9.08
C THR A 61 -11.96 -0.96 7.89
N LEU A 62 -10.78 -1.49 7.55
CA LEU A 62 -10.58 -2.38 6.42
C LEU A 62 -9.43 -3.36 6.71
N GLN A 63 -9.60 -4.61 6.28
CA GLN A 63 -8.48 -5.50 5.99
C GLN A 63 -8.45 -5.78 4.49
N ALA A 64 -7.25 -5.81 3.93
CA ALA A 64 -7.06 -6.00 2.51
C ALA A 64 -5.84 -6.86 2.22
N GLU A 65 -5.93 -7.59 1.11
CA GLU A 65 -4.78 -8.17 0.44
C GLU A 65 -4.32 -7.19 -0.64
N VAL A 66 -3.02 -6.95 -0.68
CA VAL A 66 -2.38 -6.02 -1.61
C VAL A 66 -1.24 -6.72 -2.32
N ASN A 67 -1.12 -6.41 -3.60
CA ASN A 67 -0.04 -6.82 -4.47
C ASN A 67 0.52 -5.58 -5.16
N ALA A 68 1.82 -5.60 -5.45
CA ALA A 68 2.49 -4.57 -6.22
C ALA A 68 3.45 -5.19 -7.24
N VAL A 69 3.47 -4.67 -8.45
CA VAL A 69 4.52 -4.93 -9.45
C VAL A 69 5.22 -3.62 -9.72
N CYS A 70 6.49 -3.59 -9.34
CA CYS A 70 7.25 -2.36 -9.29
C CYS A 70 8.00 -2.15 -10.60
N SER A 71 7.88 -0.95 -11.12
CA SER A 71 8.53 -0.57 -12.38
C SER A 71 10.05 -0.62 -12.27
N MET A 72 10.70 -0.85 -13.41
CA MET A 72 12.16 -0.81 -13.58
C MET A 72 12.46 0.08 -14.77
N PRO A 73 12.59 1.41 -14.58
CA PRO A 73 12.68 2.39 -15.67
C PRO A 73 13.85 2.15 -16.61
N ASP A 74 14.94 1.58 -16.10
CA ASP A 74 16.17 1.34 -16.84
C ASP A 74 16.14 0.05 -17.67
N LEU A 75 15.05 -0.74 -17.60
CA LEU A 75 14.91 -1.97 -18.37
C LEU A 75 14.10 -1.79 -19.66
N PRO A 76 14.67 -2.14 -20.83
CA PRO A 76 13.95 -2.07 -22.10
C PRO A 76 12.65 -2.88 -22.09
N ASN A 77 11.58 -2.31 -22.67
CA ASN A 77 10.24 -2.90 -22.76
C ASN A 77 9.52 -3.12 -21.41
N TRP A 78 10.09 -2.63 -20.31
CA TRP A 78 9.42 -2.69 -19.02
C TRP A 78 8.34 -1.59 -18.92
N PRO A 79 7.19 -1.85 -18.30
CA PRO A 79 6.17 -0.82 -18.07
C PRO A 79 6.71 0.39 -17.31
N GLN A 80 6.38 1.60 -17.77
CA GLN A 80 6.76 2.86 -17.13
C GLN A 80 5.80 3.27 -15.99
N TYR A 81 5.25 2.28 -15.30
CA TYR A 81 4.33 2.48 -14.20
C TYR A 81 4.51 1.44 -13.11
N ASP A 82 4.34 1.86 -11.87
CA ASP A 82 4.11 0.93 -10.75
C ASP A 82 2.65 0.45 -10.84
N ASN A 83 2.41 -0.83 -10.58
CA ASN A 83 1.07 -1.40 -10.58
C ASN A 83 0.75 -1.91 -9.18
N ILE A 84 -0.18 -1.25 -8.50
CA ILE A 84 -0.68 -1.69 -7.20
C ILE A 84 -2.14 -2.12 -7.35
N TYR A 85 -2.48 -3.26 -6.76
CA TYR A 85 -3.83 -3.80 -6.84
C TYR A 85 -4.15 -4.61 -5.59
N GLY A 86 -5.43 -4.77 -5.32
CA GLY A 86 -5.84 -5.46 -4.12
C GLY A 86 -7.33 -5.70 -4.04
N ARG A 87 -7.70 -6.32 -2.94
CA ARG A 87 -9.08 -6.70 -2.64
C ARG A 87 -9.35 -6.58 -1.15
N ARG A 88 -10.61 -6.40 -0.81
CA ARG A 88 -11.04 -6.46 0.58
C ARG A 88 -10.99 -7.91 1.07
N LEU A 89 -10.56 -8.09 2.31
CA LEU A 89 -10.62 -9.37 3.02
C LEU A 89 -11.91 -9.43 3.84
N SER A 90 -12.54 -10.60 3.83
CA SER A 90 -13.61 -10.93 4.76
C SER A 90 -13.06 -11.16 6.17
N GLU A 91 -13.92 -11.11 7.18
CA GLU A 91 -13.50 -11.40 8.55
C GLU A 91 -12.90 -12.81 8.67
N GLY A 92 -11.71 -12.91 9.26
CA GLY A 92 -10.99 -14.17 9.42
C GLY A 92 -10.31 -14.69 8.16
N GLU A 93 -10.44 -14.02 7.02
CA GLU A 93 -9.78 -14.40 5.78
C GLU A 93 -8.27 -14.09 5.84
N THR A 94 -7.45 -15.00 5.33
CA THR A 94 -5.99 -14.82 5.24
C THR A 94 -5.59 -14.42 3.81
N PRO A 95 -4.72 -13.41 3.63
CA PRO A 95 -4.19 -13.05 2.31
C PRO A 95 -3.47 -14.22 1.62
N GLY A 96 -3.60 -14.34 0.30
CA GLY A 96 -2.93 -15.35 -0.54
C GLY A 96 -3.64 -16.70 -0.63
N VAL A 97 -4.85 -16.86 -0.07
CA VAL A 97 -5.65 -18.10 -0.17
C VAL A 97 -6.50 -18.14 -1.45
N GLU A 98 -7.11 -17.01 -1.83
CA GLU A 98 -7.81 -16.86 -3.12
C GLU A 98 -6.95 -16.07 -4.12
N GLY A 99 -6.08 -16.75 -4.86
CA GLY A 99 -5.30 -16.10 -5.92
C GLY A 99 -6.18 -15.58 -7.05
N GLY A 100 -5.92 -14.35 -7.51
CA GLY A 100 -6.38 -13.85 -8.81
C GLY A 100 -7.69 -13.04 -8.84
N LYS A 101 -8.31 -12.76 -7.69
CA LYS A 101 -9.40 -11.77 -7.62
C LYS A 101 -8.82 -10.43 -7.17
N THR A 102 -9.08 -9.37 -7.91
CA THR A 102 -8.78 -7.99 -7.48
C THR A 102 -10.04 -7.17 -7.59
N ASP A 103 -10.27 -6.31 -6.61
CA ASP A 103 -11.42 -5.41 -6.58
C ASP A 103 -11.04 -4.10 -7.27
N TRP A 104 -9.88 -3.56 -6.88
CA TRP A 104 -9.31 -2.33 -7.41
C TRP A 104 -7.91 -2.56 -7.99
N GLN A 105 -7.48 -1.66 -8.87
CA GLN A 105 -6.14 -1.67 -9.46
C GLN A 105 -5.78 -0.26 -9.92
N LEU A 106 -4.60 0.21 -9.53
CA LEU A 106 -4.06 1.51 -9.87
C LEU A 106 -2.69 1.37 -10.54
N LEU A 107 -2.54 2.01 -11.69
CA LEU A 107 -1.25 2.18 -12.36
C LEU A 107 -0.73 3.59 -12.06
N LEU A 108 0.51 3.69 -11.58
CA LEU A 108 1.18 4.95 -11.26
C LEU A 108 2.33 5.17 -12.22
N TYR A 109 2.11 6.02 -13.22
CA TYR A 109 3.10 6.33 -14.24
C TYR A 109 4.17 7.29 -13.72
N PHE A 110 5.34 7.26 -14.34
CA PHE A 110 6.47 8.12 -13.94
C PHE A 110 6.29 9.61 -14.21
N ASP A 111 5.39 9.97 -15.12
CA ASP A 111 5.00 11.35 -15.40
C ASP A 111 4.01 11.91 -14.36
N GLY A 112 3.62 11.10 -13.37
CA GLY A 112 2.65 11.46 -12.33
C GLY A 112 1.20 11.15 -12.70
N GLU A 113 0.92 10.63 -13.90
CA GLU A 113 -0.42 10.17 -14.24
C GLU A 113 -0.78 8.91 -13.44
N THR A 114 -2.02 8.84 -12.97
CA THR A 114 -2.58 7.63 -12.36
C THR A 114 -3.74 7.11 -13.19
N LYS A 115 -3.80 5.78 -13.37
CA LYS A 115 -4.86 5.13 -14.14
C LYS A 115 -5.51 3.99 -13.38
N GLU A 116 -6.81 4.13 -13.14
CA GLU A 116 -7.66 3.08 -12.57
C GLU A 116 -7.94 1.98 -13.62
N LYS A 117 -7.79 0.72 -13.20
CA LYS A 117 -8.03 -0.48 -14.02
C LYS A 117 -8.92 -1.51 -13.33
N GLY A 118 -9.19 -1.33 -12.04
CA GLY A 118 -10.04 -2.22 -11.26
C GLY A 118 -11.53 -2.07 -11.57
N ARG A 119 -12.33 -2.96 -10.96
CA ARG A 119 -13.80 -2.86 -10.99
C ARG A 119 -14.28 -1.77 -10.03
N GLU A 120 -13.56 -1.59 -8.94
CA GLU A 120 -13.76 -0.56 -7.94
C GLU A 120 -12.64 0.49 -8.01
N PRO A 121 -12.91 1.74 -7.59
CA PRO A 121 -11.87 2.76 -7.45
C PRO A 121 -10.77 2.31 -6.48
N ALA A 122 -9.51 2.67 -6.76
CA ALA A 122 -8.44 2.45 -5.82
C ALA A 122 -8.66 3.29 -4.54
N PRO A 123 -8.36 2.72 -3.36
CA PRO A 123 -8.38 3.49 -2.12
C PRO A 123 -7.41 4.67 -2.16
N ALA A 124 -7.76 5.78 -1.51
CA ALA A 124 -6.94 7.00 -1.50
C ALA A 124 -5.52 6.80 -0.92
N TRP A 125 -5.31 5.76 -0.11
CA TRP A 125 -4.00 5.39 0.43
C TRP A 125 -3.14 4.56 -0.53
N ALA A 126 -3.72 3.98 -1.59
CA ALA A 126 -3.02 3.08 -2.51
C ALA A 126 -1.80 3.73 -3.17
N PRO A 127 -1.83 5.01 -3.61
CA PRO A 127 -0.65 5.66 -4.16
C PRO A 127 0.53 5.74 -3.18
N ARG A 128 0.25 6.12 -1.91
CA ARG A 128 1.27 6.21 -0.87
C ARG A 128 1.84 4.84 -0.53
N LEU A 129 0.98 3.82 -0.44
CA LEU A 129 1.45 2.46 -0.22
C LEU A 129 2.32 1.98 -1.39
N ALA A 130 1.95 2.25 -2.64
CA ALA A 130 2.77 1.89 -3.80
C ALA A 130 4.16 2.56 -3.77
N GLN A 131 4.25 3.81 -3.31
CA GLN A 131 5.55 4.47 -3.12
C GLN A 131 6.41 3.72 -2.10
N ASN A 132 5.84 3.35 -0.95
CA ASN A 132 6.54 2.55 0.07
C ASN A 132 6.99 1.17 -0.46
N LEU A 133 6.15 0.51 -1.26
CA LEU A 133 6.43 -0.83 -1.79
C LEU A 133 7.44 -0.83 -2.94
N CYS A 134 7.33 0.13 -3.87
CA CYS A 134 8.05 0.10 -5.14
C CYS A 134 9.24 1.05 -5.24
N ARG A 135 9.23 2.15 -4.49
CA ARG A 135 10.27 3.16 -4.56
C ARG A 135 11.07 3.07 -3.26
N LYS A 136 12.10 2.22 -3.27
CA LYS A 136 13.01 1.87 -2.15
C LYS A 136 13.90 3.03 -1.67
N GLY A 137 13.39 4.26 -1.63
CA GLY A 137 14.09 5.43 -1.09
C GLY A 137 13.50 5.86 0.25
N ASP A 138 14.22 6.75 0.96
CA ASP A 138 13.63 7.54 2.04
C ASP A 138 12.39 8.23 1.48
N PHE A 139 11.26 8.15 2.19
CA PHE A 139 9.99 8.75 1.79
C PHE A 139 10.17 10.24 1.53
N GLN A 140 10.45 10.62 0.28
CA GLN A 140 10.45 12.02 -0.11
C GLN A 140 9.02 12.42 -0.38
N ASP A 141 8.37 12.85 0.71
CA ASP A 141 7.25 13.75 0.66
C ASP A 141 7.73 15.04 -0.01
N LYS A 142 7.25 15.30 -1.22
CA LYS A 142 7.10 16.67 -1.71
C LYS A 142 5.63 17.04 -1.61
#